data_AF-A0A0M0JL00-F1
#
_entry.id   AF-A0A0M0JL00-F1
#
_cell.length_a   1.000
_cell.length_b   1.000
_cell.length_c   1.000
_cell.angle_alpha   90.00
_cell.angle_beta   90.00
_cell.angle_gamma   90.00
#
_symmetry.space_group_name_H-M   'P 1'
#
loop_
_entity.id
_entity.type
_entity.pdbx_description
1 polymer ?
#
loop_
_entity_poly.entity_id
_entity_poly.type
_entity_poly.pdbx_seq_one_letter_code
_entity_poly.pdbx_strand_id
1 'polypeptide(L)'
;ELIGASEDAWILEDPEWVAGVEGGRDGLGWVLTADKEGRVCGLNLRGKWKGEALPASVARLTALRELKMGYCKSLKSVADLPASVTKIGRSAFDGCTSLASITLPASVTQIGKGAFSSCNSLSFITIPSSTVVEPGAFSKHTQVTRA
;
A
#
# COMPACT_ATOMS: atom_id res chain seq x y z
N GLU A 1 -9.64 -13.78 -17.65
CA GLU A 1 -8.32 -14.41 -17.45
C GLU A 1 -7.41 -13.46 -16.69
N LEU A 2 -7.22 -13.71 -15.40
CA LEU A 2 -6.03 -13.19 -14.69
C LEU A 2 -4.87 -14.08 -15.14
N ILE A 3 -4.01 -13.54 -16.01
CA ILE A 3 -2.81 -14.23 -16.46
C ILE A 3 -1.82 -14.19 -15.30
N GLY A 4 -1.53 -15.35 -14.71
CA GLY A 4 -0.57 -15.48 -13.61
C GLY A 4 -1.06 -16.38 -12.48
N ALA A 5 -1.50 -17.60 -12.80
CA ALA A 5 -1.65 -18.63 -11.79
C ALA A 5 -0.25 -19.13 -11.38
N SER A 6 0.31 -18.56 -10.32
CA SER A 6 1.49 -19.09 -9.63
C SER A 6 1.51 -18.53 -8.20
N GLU A 7 1.25 -19.40 -7.21
CA GLU A 7 1.36 -19.17 -5.75
C GLU A 7 0.60 -17.99 -5.10
N ASP A 8 0.02 -17.04 -5.86
CA ASP A 8 -0.61 -15.80 -5.35
C ASP A 8 -2.16 -15.84 -5.29
N ALA A 9 -2.79 -16.98 -5.59
CA ALA A 9 -4.25 -17.15 -5.53
C ALA A 9 -4.83 -17.04 -4.10
N TRP A 10 -3.97 -17.04 -3.07
CA TRP A 10 -4.35 -17.13 -1.66
C TRP A 10 -4.95 -15.84 -1.10
N ILE A 11 -4.66 -14.65 -1.66
CA ILE A 11 -5.27 -13.40 -1.18
C ILE A 11 -6.76 -13.31 -1.53
N LEU A 12 -7.19 -13.91 -2.64
CA LEU A 12 -8.60 -14.01 -3.01
C LEU A 12 -9.37 -14.93 -2.05
N GLU A 13 -8.67 -15.80 -1.34
CA GLU A 13 -9.22 -16.71 -0.35
C GLU A 13 -8.95 -16.28 1.10
N ASP A 14 -8.06 -15.31 1.33
CA ASP A 14 -7.76 -14.77 2.65
C ASP A 14 -8.98 -14.01 3.18
N PRO A 15 -9.63 -14.51 4.25
CA PRO A 15 -10.86 -13.94 4.76
C PRO A 15 -10.65 -12.51 5.28
N GLU A 16 -9.45 -12.12 5.70
CA GLU A 16 -9.15 -10.75 6.13
C GLU A 16 -9.15 -9.78 4.95
N TRP A 17 -8.57 -10.19 3.82
CA TRP A 17 -8.60 -9.41 2.58
C TRP A 17 -10.00 -9.29 2.02
N VAL A 18 -10.75 -10.39 2.00
CA VAL A 18 -12.14 -10.42 1.51
C VAL A 18 -13.04 -9.55 2.38
N ALA A 19 -12.93 -9.62 3.70
CA ALA A 19 -13.72 -8.78 4.61
C ALA A 19 -13.28 -7.30 4.57
N GLY A 20 -11.98 -7.07 4.35
CA GLY A 20 -11.39 -5.74 4.31
C GLY A 20 -11.62 -4.97 3.02
N VAL A 21 -12.05 -5.60 1.93
CA VAL A 21 -12.26 -4.95 0.63
C VAL A 21 -13.75 -4.79 0.31
N GLU A 22 -14.12 -3.59 -0.13
CA GLU A 22 -15.45 -3.29 -0.67
C GLU A 22 -15.74 -4.15 -1.90
N GLY A 23 -16.85 -4.90 -1.85
CA GLY A 23 -17.21 -5.87 -2.88
C GLY A 23 -16.66 -7.27 -2.62
N GLY A 24 -15.95 -7.50 -1.51
CA GLY A 24 -15.50 -8.82 -1.12
C GLY A 24 -14.55 -9.45 -2.14
N ARG A 25 -14.78 -10.73 -2.46
CA ARG A 25 -13.99 -11.49 -3.43
C ARG A 25 -14.00 -10.86 -4.82
N ASP A 26 -15.17 -10.38 -5.27
CA ASP A 26 -15.31 -9.71 -6.58
C ASP A 26 -14.54 -8.37 -6.59
N GLY A 27 -14.34 -7.79 -5.41
CA GLY A 27 -13.54 -6.61 -5.14
C GLY A 27 -12.03 -6.82 -5.32
N LEU A 28 -11.52 -8.05 -5.17
CA LEU A 28 -10.08 -8.34 -5.12
C LEU A 28 -9.46 -8.64 -6.50
N GLY A 29 -10.24 -9.15 -7.46
CA GLY A 29 -9.74 -9.55 -8.79
C GLY A 29 -9.15 -8.43 -9.66
N TRP A 30 -9.35 -7.16 -9.28
CA TRP A 30 -8.89 -5.95 -9.99
C TRP A 30 -7.89 -5.13 -9.18
N VAL A 31 -7.51 -5.63 -7.99
CA VAL A 31 -6.63 -4.94 -7.06
C VAL A 31 -5.17 -5.23 -7.42
N LEU A 32 -4.86 -6.41 -7.93
CA LEU A 32 -3.51 -6.77 -8.31
C LEU A 32 -3.20 -6.30 -9.73
N THR A 33 -2.04 -5.67 -9.91
CA THR A 33 -1.48 -5.36 -11.24
C THR A 33 -0.37 -6.34 -11.56
N ALA A 34 -0.18 -6.69 -12.83
CA ALA A 34 0.91 -7.55 -13.28
C ALA A 34 1.85 -6.82 -14.26
N ASP A 35 3.11 -7.23 -14.32
CA ASP A 35 4.06 -6.76 -15.34
C ASP A 35 3.81 -7.42 -16.71
N LYS A 36 4.63 -7.08 -17.71
CA LYS A 36 4.51 -7.63 -19.07
C LYS A 36 4.77 -9.14 -19.12
N GLU A 37 5.42 -9.68 -18.10
CA GLU A 37 5.71 -11.10 -17.93
C GLU A 37 4.64 -11.83 -17.09
N GLY A 38 3.56 -11.14 -16.71
CA GLY A 38 2.44 -11.72 -15.95
C GLY A 38 2.71 -11.87 -14.45
N ARG A 39 3.78 -11.26 -13.91
CA ARG A 39 4.09 -11.31 -12.47
C ARG A 39 3.37 -10.20 -11.74
N VAL A 40 2.72 -10.50 -10.62
CA VAL A 40 2.04 -9.50 -9.77
C VAL A 40 3.03 -8.43 -9.32
N CYS A 41 2.86 -7.19 -9.74
CA CYS A 41 3.81 -6.10 -9.50
C CYS A 41 3.23 -4.96 -8.67
N GLY A 42 1.94 -4.99 -8.34
CA GLY A 42 1.33 -3.91 -7.58
C GLY A 42 -0.03 -4.27 -7.00
N LEU A 43 -0.44 -3.46 -6.02
CA LEU A 43 -1.67 -3.62 -5.25
C LEU A 43 -2.40 -2.27 -5.17
N ASN A 44 -3.62 -2.21 -5.70
CA ASN A 44 -4.43 -1.01 -5.88
C ASN A 44 -5.80 -1.14 -5.18
N LEU A 45 -5.87 -0.64 -3.95
CA LEU A 45 -7.06 -0.68 -3.09
C LEU A 45 -7.78 0.67 -3.00
N ARG A 46 -7.57 1.58 -3.97
CA ARG A 46 -8.03 2.98 -3.88
C ARG A 46 -9.49 3.11 -3.42
N GLY A 47 -9.71 3.52 -2.18
CA GLY A 47 -11.03 3.69 -1.55
C GLY A 47 -11.82 2.40 -1.33
N LYS A 48 -11.24 1.24 -1.64
CA LYS A 48 -11.87 -0.07 -1.52
C LYS A 48 -11.59 -0.71 -0.17
N TRP A 49 -10.48 -0.39 0.47
CA TRP A 49 -10.16 -0.94 1.79
C TRP A 49 -11.03 -0.30 2.88
N LYS A 50 -11.85 -1.13 3.53
CA LYS A 50 -12.70 -0.83 4.69
C LYS A 50 -12.14 -1.35 6.00
N GLY A 51 -11.12 -2.23 5.95
CA GLY A 51 -10.49 -2.79 7.15
C GLY A 51 -9.72 -1.75 7.96
N GLU A 52 -9.50 -2.04 9.25
CA GLU A 52 -8.79 -1.13 10.16
C GLU A 52 -7.28 -1.09 9.92
N ALA A 53 -6.68 -2.22 9.53
CA ALA A 53 -5.26 -2.36 9.24
C ALA A 53 -5.04 -3.31 8.06
N LEU A 54 -3.96 -3.11 7.31
CA LEU A 54 -3.55 -4.10 6.29
C LEU A 54 -3.06 -5.39 6.97
N PRO A 55 -3.45 -6.57 6.48
CA PRO A 55 -3.08 -7.86 7.08
C PRO A 55 -1.62 -8.20 6.81
N ALA A 56 -0.98 -8.96 7.71
CA ALA A 56 0.41 -9.41 7.53
C ALA A 56 0.60 -10.25 6.25
N SER A 57 -0.47 -10.86 5.73
CA SER A 57 -0.51 -11.56 4.44
C SER A 57 -0.11 -10.69 3.26
N VAL A 58 -0.15 -9.34 3.35
CA VAL A 58 0.40 -8.46 2.30
C VAL A 58 1.86 -8.81 2.06
N ALA A 59 2.64 -9.14 3.10
CA ALA A 59 4.05 -9.49 2.97
C ALA A 59 4.32 -10.75 2.13
N ARG A 60 3.32 -11.64 1.98
CA ARG A 60 3.42 -12.83 1.12
C ARG A 60 3.39 -12.47 -0.37
N LEU A 61 2.98 -11.25 -0.72
CA LEU A 61 3.03 -10.73 -2.08
C LEU A 61 4.45 -10.27 -2.43
N THR A 62 5.33 -11.24 -2.64
CA THR A 62 6.77 -11.03 -2.88
C THR A 62 7.09 -10.25 -4.15
N ALA A 63 6.13 -10.04 -5.05
CA ALA A 63 6.38 -9.37 -6.31
C ALA A 63 5.88 -7.92 -6.36
N LEU A 64 5.24 -7.40 -5.29
CA LEU A 64 4.79 -6.00 -5.23
C LEU A 64 5.96 -5.02 -5.35
N ARG A 65 5.97 -4.23 -6.42
CA ARG A 65 6.89 -3.11 -6.62
C ARG A 65 6.24 -1.78 -6.26
N GLU A 66 4.92 -1.67 -6.43
CA GLU A 66 4.14 -0.46 -6.17
C GLU A 66 2.91 -0.74 -5.31
N LEU A 67 2.59 0.22 -4.44
CA LEU A 67 1.44 0.17 -3.55
C LEU A 67 0.56 1.42 -3.71
N LYS A 68 -0.76 1.25 -3.84
CA LYS A 68 -1.73 2.34 -4.06
C LYS A 68 -3.07 2.12 -3.33
N MET A 69 -3.23 2.77 -2.19
CA MET A 69 -4.43 2.81 -1.33
C MET A 69 -5.04 4.21 -1.15
N GLY A 70 -5.01 5.09 -2.16
CA GLY A 70 -5.56 6.44 -2.01
C GLY A 70 -7.04 6.45 -1.61
N TYR A 71 -7.43 7.42 -0.79
CA TYR A 71 -8.80 7.68 -0.31
C TYR A 71 -9.38 6.59 0.60
N CYS A 72 -8.55 5.73 1.19
CA CYS A 72 -8.98 4.78 2.20
C CYS A 72 -9.18 5.48 3.55
N LYS A 73 -10.40 6.00 3.78
CA LYS A 73 -10.74 6.77 4.99
C LYS A 73 -10.82 5.93 6.27
N SER A 74 -10.96 4.61 6.17
CA SER A 74 -11.02 3.71 7.33
C SER A 74 -9.67 3.09 7.71
N LEU A 75 -8.65 3.23 6.86
CA LEU A 75 -7.33 2.62 7.08
C LEU A 75 -6.61 3.38 8.19
N LYS A 76 -6.43 2.74 9.37
CA LYS A 76 -5.79 3.34 10.54
C LYS A 76 -4.28 3.10 10.54
N SER A 77 -3.85 1.92 10.13
CA SER A 77 -2.43 1.57 10.12
C SER A 77 -2.06 0.65 8.98
N VAL A 78 -0.79 0.73 8.59
CA VAL A 78 -0.16 -0.23 7.67
C VAL A 78 1.07 -0.81 8.34
N ALA A 79 0.91 -2.04 8.81
CA ALA A 79 2.00 -2.86 9.34
C ALA A 79 2.59 -3.70 8.21
N ASP A 80 3.90 -3.93 8.29
CA ASP A 80 4.59 -5.00 7.57
C ASP A 80 4.33 -5.07 6.05
N LEU A 81 4.69 -3.99 5.36
CA LEU A 81 4.76 -4.03 3.90
C LEU A 81 5.85 -5.01 3.42
N PRO A 82 5.62 -5.71 2.30
CA PRO A 82 6.60 -6.64 1.76
C PRO A 82 7.95 -5.97 1.49
N ALA A 83 9.03 -6.68 1.79
CA ALA A 83 10.40 -6.24 1.50
C ALA A 83 10.71 -6.13 -0.01
N SER A 84 9.80 -6.55 -0.89
CA SER A 84 9.89 -6.32 -2.32
C SER A 84 9.33 -4.97 -2.77
N VAL A 85 8.55 -4.29 -1.91
CA VAL A 85 8.03 -2.95 -2.20
C VAL A 85 9.20 -2.00 -2.27
N THR A 86 9.47 -1.53 -3.48
CA THR A 86 10.56 -0.61 -3.76
C THR A 86 10.06 0.82 -3.96
N LYS A 87 8.78 1.00 -4.26
CA LYS A 87 8.20 2.31 -4.59
C LYS A 87 6.83 2.51 -3.95
N ILE A 88 6.66 3.68 -3.33
CA ILE A 88 5.36 4.21 -2.95
C ILE A 88 4.93 5.20 -4.03
N GLY A 89 3.91 4.84 -4.79
CA GLY A 89 3.49 5.58 -5.99
C GLY A 89 2.93 6.97 -5.71
N ARG A 90 2.72 7.74 -6.79
CA ARG A 90 2.05 9.04 -6.72
C ARG A 90 0.65 8.89 -6.12
N SER A 91 0.32 9.71 -5.13
CA SER A 91 -0.95 9.66 -4.40
C SER A 91 -1.28 8.27 -3.82
N ALA A 92 -0.27 7.47 -3.48
CA ALA A 92 -0.45 6.10 -3.00
C ALA A 92 -1.37 5.99 -1.79
N PHE A 93 -1.30 6.89 -0.82
CA PHE A 93 -2.12 6.97 0.39
C PHE A 93 -2.85 8.30 0.48
N ASP A 94 -2.95 9.03 -0.62
CA ASP A 94 -3.57 10.36 -0.67
C ASP A 94 -5.01 10.30 -0.15
N GLY A 95 -5.34 11.11 0.85
CA GLY A 95 -6.68 11.15 1.43
C GLY A 95 -7.02 9.99 2.36
N CYS A 96 -6.03 9.18 2.78
CA CYS A 96 -6.18 8.25 3.89
C CYS A 96 -6.21 9.02 5.22
N THR A 97 -7.33 9.69 5.49
CA THR A 97 -7.45 10.68 6.57
C THR A 97 -7.25 10.09 7.97
N SER A 98 -7.58 8.81 8.16
CA SER A 98 -7.44 8.10 9.44
C SER A 98 -6.12 7.34 9.59
N LEU A 99 -5.24 7.35 8.58
CA LEU A 99 -3.96 6.67 8.64
C LEU A 99 -3.08 7.35 9.69
N ALA A 100 -2.86 6.69 10.82
CA ALA A 100 -2.11 7.19 11.96
C ALA A 100 -0.67 6.66 11.99
N SER A 101 -0.43 5.45 11.47
CA SER A 101 0.91 4.84 11.44
C SER A 101 1.15 4.03 10.17
N ILE A 102 2.38 4.06 9.70
CA ILE A 102 2.87 3.21 8.61
C ILE A 102 4.33 2.85 8.84
N THR A 103 4.64 1.57 8.69
CA THR A 103 6.02 1.07 8.69
C THR A 103 6.46 0.81 7.26
N LEU A 104 7.46 1.56 6.79
CA LEU A 104 8.05 1.34 5.46
C LEU A 104 9.18 0.31 5.54
N PRO A 105 9.26 -0.64 4.58
CA PRO A 105 10.34 -1.61 4.53
C PRO A 105 11.61 -0.92 4.03
N ALA A 106 12.77 -1.46 4.44
CA ALA A 106 14.08 -0.93 4.07
C ALA A 106 14.34 -0.91 2.55
N SER A 107 13.57 -1.71 1.79
CA SER A 107 13.61 -1.78 0.33
C SER A 107 13.00 -0.58 -0.39
N VAL A 108 12.22 0.26 0.30
CA VAL A 108 11.61 1.44 -0.31
C VAL A 108 12.71 2.43 -0.68
N THR A 109 12.80 2.73 -1.97
CA THR A 109 13.79 3.67 -2.53
C THR A 109 13.15 4.95 -3.05
N GLN A 110 11.83 4.94 -3.31
CA GLN A 110 11.12 6.07 -3.90
C GLN A 110 9.74 6.28 -3.25
N ILE A 111 9.43 7.54 -2.93
CA ILE A 111 8.11 8.00 -2.50
C ILE A 111 7.65 9.13 -3.43
N GLY A 112 6.57 8.89 -4.16
CA GLY A 112 6.04 9.81 -5.16
C GLY A 112 5.29 11.02 -4.60
N LYS A 113 5.02 11.99 -5.48
CA LYS A 113 4.33 13.24 -5.17
C LYS A 113 2.94 12.96 -4.59
N GLY A 114 2.62 13.61 -3.48
CA GLY A 114 1.36 13.45 -2.80
C GLY A 114 1.12 12.05 -2.22
N ALA A 115 2.14 11.18 -2.13
CA ALA A 115 1.98 9.81 -1.65
C ALA A 115 1.21 9.71 -0.32
N PHE A 116 1.38 10.64 0.60
CA PHE A 116 0.67 10.75 1.88
C PHE A 116 0.01 12.14 2.00
N SER A 117 -0.42 12.71 0.87
CA SER A 117 -1.17 13.97 0.89
C SER A 117 -2.49 13.76 1.62
N SER A 118 -2.93 14.73 2.40
CA SER A 118 -4.20 14.66 3.15
C SER A 118 -4.32 13.46 4.13
N CYS A 119 -3.20 12.82 4.50
CA CYS A 119 -3.14 11.87 5.62
C CYS A 119 -3.14 12.62 6.96
N ASN A 120 -4.30 13.14 7.36
CA ASN A 120 -4.40 14.08 8.50
C ASN A 120 -4.02 13.48 9.86
N SER A 121 -4.19 12.16 10.03
CA SER A 121 -3.80 11.46 11.26
C SER A 121 -2.33 11.04 11.30
N LEU A 122 -1.60 11.10 10.18
CA LEU A 122 -0.22 10.64 10.11
C LEU A 122 0.73 11.73 10.62
N SER A 123 1.02 11.68 11.92
CA SER A 123 1.89 12.66 12.60
C SER A 123 3.37 12.37 12.41
N PHE A 124 3.74 11.09 12.32
CA PHE A 124 5.13 10.65 12.25
C PHE A 124 5.30 9.49 11.27
N ILE A 125 6.41 9.49 10.53
CA ILE A 125 6.82 8.37 9.68
C ILE A 125 8.35 8.23 9.68
N THR A 126 8.81 6.99 9.77
CA THR A 126 10.22 6.64 9.55
C THR A 126 10.39 6.14 8.11
N ILE A 127 11.30 6.75 7.36
CA ILE A 127 11.66 6.34 6.00
C ILE A 127 13.10 5.79 5.98
N PRO A 128 13.42 4.83 5.09
CA PRO A 128 14.82 4.41 4.89
C PRO A 128 15.72 5.57 4.47
N SER A 129 16.97 5.61 4.96
CA SER A 129 17.92 6.70 4.69
C SER A 129 18.18 6.98 3.20
N SER A 130 18.18 5.94 2.36
CA SER A 130 18.39 6.03 0.90
C SER A 130 17.14 6.42 0.11
N THR A 131 16.01 6.68 0.77
CA THR A 131 14.73 6.96 0.11
C THR A 131 14.72 8.35 -0.53
N VAL A 132 14.44 8.39 -1.83
CA VAL A 132 14.14 9.61 -2.58
C VAL A 132 12.68 9.98 -2.37
N VAL A 133 12.43 11.19 -1.86
CA VAL A 133 11.09 11.70 -1.57
C VAL A 133 10.77 12.83 -2.53
N GLU A 134 9.70 12.70 -3.30
CA GLU A 134 9.23 13.77 -4.18
C GLU A 134 8.62 14.95 -3.39
N PRO A 135 8.75 16.20 -3.88
CA PRO A 135 8.16 17.37 -3.22
C PRO A 135 6.64 17.22 -3.02
N GLY A 136 6.18 17.48 -1.79
CA GLY A 136 4.77 17.35 -1.43
C GLY A 136 4.31 15.89 -1.27
N ALA A 137 5.23 14.94 -1.11
CA ALA A 137 4.89 13.56 -0.75
C ALA A 137 4.08 13.46 0.55
N PHE A 138 4.35 14.32 1.54
CA PHE A 138 3.71 14.26 2.86
C PHE A 138 2.81 15.47 3.13
N SER A 139 1.81 15.28 4.00
CA SER A 139 1.05 16.38 4.60
C SER A 139 1.97 17.32 5.40
N LYS A 140 1.61 18.61 5.46
CA LYS A 140 2.44 19.65 6.10
C LYS A 140 2.75 19.40 7.59
N HIS A 141 1.90 18.65 8.29
CA HIS A 141 2.07 18.35 9.71
C HIS A 141 2.86 17.06 9.98
N THR A 142 3.17 16.27 8.95
CA THR A 142 3.82 14.97 9.13
C THR A 142 5.31 15.16 9.36
N GLN A 143 5.80 14.67 10.49
CA GLN A 143 7.22 14.62 10.80
C GLN A 143 7.84 13.39 10.12
N VAL A 144 8.90 13.62 9.34
CA VAL A 144 9.60 12.57 8.60
C VAL A 144 10.99 12.39 9.20
N THR A 145 11.26 11.19 9.72
CA THR A 145 12.58 10.80 10.23
C THR A 145 13.20 9.77 9.30
N ARG A 146 14.52 9.82 9.14
CA ARG A 146 15.29 8.80 8.41
C ARG A 146 15.88 7.80 9.40
N ALA A 147 15.73 6.51 9.09
CA ALA A 147 16.37 5.41 9.80
C ALA A 147 17.87 5.33 9.49
#